data_AF-A0A7X7SAN6-F1
#
_entry.id   AF-A0A7X7SAN6-F1
#
_cell.length_a   1.000
_cell.length_b   1.000
_cell.length_c   1.000
_cell.angle_alpha   90.00
_cell.angle_beta   90.00
_cell.angle_gamma   90.00
#
_symmetry.space_group_name_H-M   'P 1'
#
loop_
_entity.id
_entity.type
_entity.pdbx_description
1 polymer ?
#
loop_
_entity_poly.entity_id
_entity_poly.type
_entity_poly.pdbx_seq_one_letter_code
_entity_poly.pdbx_strand_id
1 'polypeptide(L)' 'KSIAPDVLRHRVIPSFEAEAEDMTSDRIVSTLLNELPVP' A
#
# COMPACT_ATOMS: atom_id res chain seq x y z
N LYS A 1 -2.11 8.05 -11.20
CA LYS A 1 -2.01 7.03 -10.11
C LYS A 1 -2.92 5.80 -10.29
N SER A 2 -3.80 5.75 -11.30
CA SER A 2 -4.90 4.77 -11.38
C SER A 2 -4.49 3.28 -11.43
N ILE A 3 -3.36 2.93 -12.07
CA ILE A 3 -2.90 1.54 -12.19
C ILE A 3 -2.03 1.10 -10.99
N ALA A 4 -1.52 2.06 -10.21
CA ALA A 4 -0.57 1.76 -9.14
C ALA A 4 -1.14 0.84 -8.04
N PRO A 5 -2.40 0.99 -7.57
CA PRO A 5 -2.99 0.06 -6.62
C PRO A 5 -2.95 -1.39 -7.10
N ASP A 6 -3.37 -1.64 -8.34
CA ASP A 6 -3.46 -3.01 -8.88
C ASP A 6 -2.10 -3.70 -8.99
N VAL A 7 -1.04 -2.94 -9.28
CA VAL A 7 0.32 -3.51 -9.34
C VAL A 7 0.92 -3.69 -7.95
N LEU A 8 0.78 -2.68 -7.09
CA LEU A 8 1.49 -2.64 -5.81
C LEU A 8 0.85 -3.54 -4.75
N ARG A 9 -0.46 -3.80 -4.81
CA ARG A 9 -1.14 -4.76 -3.90
C ARG A 9 -0.53 -6.16 -3.92
N HIS A 10 -0.01 -6.58 -5.07
CA HIS A 10 0.65 -7.89 -5.22
C HIS A 10 2.15 -7.87 -4.90
N ARG A 11 2.72 -6.68 -4.67
CA ARG A 11 4.17 -6.47 -4.51
C ARG A 11 4.57 -5.87 -3.16
N VAL A 12 3.60 -5.33 -2.44
CA VAL A 12 3.75 -4.80 -1.09
C VAL A 12 3.11 -5.81 -0.15
N ILE A 13 3.94 -6.42 0.68
CA ILE A 13 3.53 -7.46 1.64
C ILE A 13 3.81 -6.88 3.04
N PRO A 14 2.81 -6.79 3.92
CA PRO A 14 3.02 -6.34 5.29
C PRO A 14 3.99 -7.28 6.01
N SER A 15 4.74 -6.76 6.98
CA SER A 15 5.51 -7.64 7.87
C SER A 15 4.58 -8.36 8.84
N PHE A 16 5.08 -9.40 9.51
CA PHE A 16 4.32 -10.13 10.52
C PHE A 16 3.76 -9.21 11.62
N GLU A 17 4.56 -8.26 12.08
CA GLU A 17 4.16 -7.27 13.09
C GLU A 17 3.07 -6.33 12.55
N ALA A 18 3.20 -5.90 11.30
CA ALA A 18 2.20 -5.04 10.66
C ALA A 18 0.85 -5.78 10.47
N GLU A 19 0.87 -7.07 10.10
CA GLU A 19 -0.34 -7.89 10.05
C GLU A 19 -0.98 -8.03 11.43
N ALA A 20 -0.18 -8.18 12.50
CA ALA A 20 -0.67 -8.22 13.87
C ALA A 20 -1.33 -6.89 14.32
N GLU A 21 -1.04 -5.79 13.65
CA GLU A 21 -1.67 -4.47 13.82
C GLU A 21 -2.83 -4.21 12.82
N ASP A 22 -3.37 -5.26 12.18
CA ASP A 22 -4.43 -5.17 11.16
C ASP A 22 -4.05 -4.26 9.96
N MET A 23 -2.76 -4.15 9.64
CA MET A 23 -2.31 -3.47 8.44
C MET A 23 -2.49 -4.37 7.21
N THR A 24 -3.08 -3.80 6.15
CA THR A 24 -3.26 -4.47 4.87
C THR A 24 -2.44 -3.81 3.76
N SER A 25 -2.07 -4.57 2.72
CA SER A 25 -1.43 -4.01 1.52
C SER A 25 -2.22 -2.86 0.92
N ASP A 26 -3.55 -2.95 0.91
CA ASP A 26 -4.45 -1.89 0.44
C ASP A 26 -4.27 -0.60 1.23
N ARG A 27 -4.24 -0.71 2.56
CA ARG A 27 -4.11 0.44 3.45
C ARG A 27 -2.74 1.09 3.30
N ILE A 28 -1.68 0.28 3.21
CA ILE A 28 -0.30 0.76 2.99
C ILE A 28 -0.19 1.49 1.65
N VAL A 29 -0.67 0.87 0.57
CA VAL A 29 -0.59 1.43 -0.79
C VAL A 29 -1.42 2.70 -0.91
N SER A 30 -2.61 2.76 -0.30
CA SER A 30 -3.43 3.98 -0.30
C SER A 30 -2.72 5.13 0.41
N THR A 31 -2.13 4.89 1.60
CA THR A 31 -1.38 5.92 2.33
C THR A 31 -0.20 6.41 1.49
N LEU A 32 0.61 5.50 0.96
CA LEU A 32 1.77 5.83 0.12
C LEU A 32 1.37 6.68 -1.10
N LEU A 33 0.31 6.29 -1.80
CA LEU A 33 -0.13 7.00 -3.00
C LEU A 33 -0.79 8.34 -2.66
N ASN A 34 -1.32 8.54 -1.47
CA ASN A 34 -1.88 9.84 -1.06
C ASN A 34 -0.79 10.86 -0.73
N GLU A 35 0.30 10.43 -0.10
CA GLU A 35 1.41 11.31 0.32
C GLU A 35 2.30 11.77 -0.86
N LEU A 36 2.42 10.97 -1.92
CA LEU A 36 3.31 11.30 -3.03
C LEU A 36 2.64 12.26 -4.04
N PRO A 37 3.17 13.47 -4.28
CA PRO A 37 2.66 14.32 -5.34
C PRO A 37 2.88 13.67 -6.71
N VAL A 38 1.95 13.89 -7.65
CA VAL A 38 2.15 13.54 -9.07
C VAL A 38 2.61 14.80 -9.82
N PRO A 39 3.61 14.68 -10.71
CA PRO A 39 3.93 15.73 -11.68
C PRO A 39 2.77 16.03 -12.63
#